data_AF-A0A7X8GJL7-F1
#
_entry.id   AF-A0A7X8GJL7-F1
#
_cell.length_a   1.000
_cell.length_b   1.000
_cell.length_c   1.000
_cell.angle_alpha   90.00
_cell.angle_beta   90.00
_cell.angle_gamma   90.00
#
_symmetry.space_group_name_H-M   'P 1'
#
loop_
_entity.id
_entity.type
_entity.pdbx_description
1 polymer ?
#
loop_
_entity_poly.entity_id
_entity_poly.type
_entity_poly.pdbx_seq_one_letter_code
_entity_poly.pdbx_strand_id
1 'polypeptide(L)'
;MDVGEAVVALRRDAASGALSALCAELGIDLLVLFGSALDDPVTAGDIDLAYSFESGRPGDDLAVVVALGDRYGFDKLDCMPLERADSVALLAALYRGEVLVERTPAKFAEYQVKAYGLYRDNQHLRDVDLEVLAR
;
A
#
# COMPACT_ATOMS: atom_id res chain seq x y z
N MET A 1 -1.83 7.63 -18.60
CA MET A 1 -1.28 6.28 -18.36
C MET A 1 -2.44 5.45 -17.89
N ASP A 2 -2.70 4.30 -18.49
CA ASP A 2 -3.69 3.38 -17.94
C ASP A 2 -3.11 2.56 -16.77
N VAL A 3 -3.97 1.82 -16.06
CA VAL A 3 -3.57 1.04 -14.87
C VAL A 3 -2.51 -0.01 -15.23
N GLY A 4 -2.66 -0.71 -16.36
CA GLY A 4 -1.72 -1.73 -16.81
C GLY A 4 -0.34 -1.14 -17.13
N GLU A 5 -0.28 -0.03 -17.84
CA GLU A 5 0.94 0.72 -18.12
C GLU A 5 1.64 1.17 -16.83
N ALA A 6 0.86 1.65 -15.86
CA ALA A 6 1.37 2.12 -14.59
C ALA A 6 1.93 1.00 -13.72
N VAL A 7 1.29 -0.17 -13.66
CA VAL A 7 1.83 -1.35 -12.97
C VAL A 7 3.13 -1.82 -13.61
N VAL A 8 3.21 -1.84 -14.95
CA VAL A 8 4.46 -2.16 -15.67
C VAL A 8 5.55 -1.14 -15.36
N ALA A 9 5.22 0.15 -15.29
CA ALA A 9 6.15 1.21 -14.91
C ALA A 9 6.64 1.06 -13.45
N LEU A 10 5.73 0.82 -12.50
CA LEU A 10 6.05 0.57 -11.09
C LEU A 10 7.04 -0.58 -10.93
N ARG A 11 6.76 -1.74 -11.54
CA ARG A 11 7.65 -2.92 -11.45
C ARG A 11 9.01 -2.69 -12.09
N ARG A 12 9.06 -1.97 -13.22
CA ARG A 12 10.31 -1.55 -13.87
C ARG A 12 11.11 -0.57 -13.00
N ASP A 13 10.44 0.38 -12.36
CA ASP A 13 11.08 1.34 -11.47
C ASP A 13 11.56 0.69 -10.17
N ALA A 14 10.83 -0.31 -9.67
CA ALA A 14 11.26 -1.16 -8.56
C ALA A 14 12.54 -1.95 -8.94
N ALA A 15 12.52 -2.64 -10.08
CA ALA A 15 13.64 -3.45 -10.55
C ALA A 15 14.91 -2.64 -10.87
N SER A 16 14.73 -1.40 -11.33
CA SER A 16 15.86 -0.48 -11.62
C SER A 16 16.37 0.27 -10.39
N GLY A 17 15.67 0.19 -9.25
CA GLY A 17 15.97 0.96 -8.04
C GLY A 17 15.49 2.42 -8.07
N ALA A 18 14.91 2.88 -9.17
CA ALA A 18 14.38 4.24 -9.29
C ALA A 18 13.22 4.49 -8.30
N LEU A 19 12.41 3.47 -8.02
CA LEU A 19 11.35 3.56 -7.01
C LEU A 19 11.92 3.58 -5.59
N SER A 20 12.98 2.83 -5.32
CA SER A 20 13.67 2.86 -4.02
C SER A 20 14.29 4.22 -3.73
N ALA A 21 14.87 4.88 -4.74
CA ALA A 21 15.39 6.24 -4.63
C ALA A 21 14.27 7.26 -4.31
N LEU A 22 13.15 7.20 -5.03
CA LEU A 22 11.98 8.04 -4.76
C LEU A 22 11.44 7.82 -3.34
N CYS A 23 11.31 6.56 -2.90
CA CYS A 23 10.90 6.24 -1.53
C CYS A 23 11.85 6.83 -0.49
N ALA A 24 13.17 6.79 -0.73
CA ALA A 24 14.15 7.38 0.18
C ALA A 24 14.00 8.90 0.32
N GLU A 25 13.74 9.60 -0.79
CA GLU A 25 13.46 11.05 -0.80
C GLU A 25 12.21 11.38 0.02
N LEU A 26 11.14 10.59 -0.16
CA LEU A 26 9.86 10.73 0.54
C LEU A 26 9.90 10.22 2.00
N GLY A 27 10.99 9.59 2.43
CA GLY A 27 11.09 8.94 3.74
C GLY A 27 10.22 7.70 3.89
N ILE A 28 9.80 7.08 2.79
CA ILE A 28 9.11 5.79 2.75
C ILE A 28 10.13 4.67 2.97
N ASP A 29 9.77 3.73 3.82
CA ASP A 29 10.59 2.58 4.20
C ASP A 29 10.05 1.25 3.64
N LEU A 30 8.74 1.18 3.42
CA LEU A 30 8.07 0.04 2.78
C LEU A 30 7.01 0.60 1.82
N LEU A 31 6.97 0.07 0.60
CA LEU A 31 5.94 0.33 -0.42
C LEU A 31 5.46 -1.01 -0.99
N VAL A 32 4.14 -1.21 -1.00
CA VAL A 32 3.49 -2.47 -1.37
C VAL A 32 2.39 -2.17 -2.39
N LEU A 33 2.41 -2.86 -3.53
CA LEU A 33 1.28 -2.91 -4.45
C LEU A 33 0.29 -3.95 -3.97
N PHE A 34 -0.99 -3.59 -3.90
CA PHE A 34 -2.05 -4.53 -3.53
C PHE A 34 -3.31 -4.30 -4.38
N GLY A 35 -4.41 -4.90 -3.96
CA GLY A 35 -5.70 -4.71 -4.60
C GLY A 35 -5.80 -5.35 -5.98
N SER A 36 -6.77 -4.88 -6.77
CA SER A 36 -7.17 -5.54 -8.01
C SER A 36 -6.10 -5.48 -9.11
N ALA A 37 -5.30 -4.41 -9.13
CA ALA A 37 -4.19 -4.24 -10.06
C ALA A 37 -3.05 -5.25 -9.88
N LEU A 38 -2.97 -5.89 -8.72
CA LEU A 38 -2.02 -6.99 -8.53
C LEU A 38 -2.45 -8.26 -9.26
N ASP A 39 -3.76 -8.57 -9.23
CA ASP A 39 -4.34 -9.79 -9.79
C ASP A 39 -4.54 -9.68 -11.32
N ASP A 40 -5.12 -8.57 -11.79
CA ASP A 40 -5.33 -8.30 -13.22
C ASP A 40 -5.24 -6.78 -13.53
N PRO A 41 -4.04 -6.29 -13.90
CA PRO A 41 -3.83 -4.88 -14.25
C PRO A 41 -4.66 -4.39 -15.45
N VAL A 42 -5.15 -5.30 -16.31
CA VAL A 42 -5.88 -4.93 -17.54
C VAL A 42 -7.33 -4.56 -17.23
N THR A 43 -7.91 -5.18 -16.20
CA THR A 43 -9.31 -4.95 -15.80
C THR A 43 -9.46 -4.13 -14.53
N ALA A 44 -8.37 -3.89 -13.80
CA ALA A 44 -8.34 -3.04 -12.61
C ALA A 44 -8.77 -1.60 -12.89
N GLY A 45 -9.50 -1.01 -11.94
CA GLY A 45 -10.04 0.35 -12.05
C GLY A 45 -9.07 1.44 -11.63
N ASP A 46 -8.11 1.08 -10.77
CA ASP A 46 -7.17 1.88 -10.01
C ASP A 46 -5.94 1.05 -9.60
N ILE A 47 -4.98 1.70 -8.96
CA ILE A 47 -3.73 1.16 -8.42
C ILE A 47 -3.71 1.44 -6.93
N ASP A 48 -3.68 0.38 -6.14
CA ASP A 48 -3.60 0.49 -4.69
C ASP A 48 -2.15 0.36 -4.20
N LEU A 49 -1.60 1.43 -3.60
CA LEU A 49 -0.27 1.45 -3.02
C LEU A 49 -0.34 1.67 -1.51
N ALA A 50 0.11 0.69 -0.73
CA ALA A 50 0.28 0.83 0.70
C ALA A 50 1.72 1.22 1.03
N TYR A 51 1.91 2.13 1.98
CA TYR A 51 3.26 2.59 2.37
C TYR A 51 3.40 2.79 3.87
N SER A 52 4.64 2.74 4.36
CA SER A 52 5.00 3.17 5.71
C SER A 52 6.23 4.05 5.68
N PHE A 53 6.32 4.97 6.64
CA PHE A 53 7.47 5.86 6.77
C PHE A 53 8.61 5.21 7.56
N GLU A 54 9.80 5.81 7.44
CA GLU A 54 10.93 5.56 8.32
C GLU A 54 10.56 5.84 9.79
N SER A 55 10.93 4.94 10.68
CA SER A 55 10.67 5.08 12.11
C SER A 55 11.32 6.34 12.68
N GLY A 56 10.53 7.18 13.36
CA GLY A 56 11.01 8.40 14.01
C GLY A 56 11.14 9.63 13.09
N ARG A 57 10.77 9.50 11.81
CA ARG A 57 10.71 10.63 10.87
C ARG A 57 9.26 11.05 10.66
N PRO A 58 8.92 12.35 10.71
CA PRO A 58 7.60 12.81 10.33
C PRO A 58 7.41 12.59 8.82
N GLY A 59 6.39 11.81 8.47
CA GLY A 59 6.00 11.59 7.08
C GLY A 59 5.13 12.73 6.54
N ASP A 60 5.06 12.83 5.21
CA ASP A 60 4.19 13.76 4.49
C ASP A 60 3.37 12.99 3.45
N ASP A 61 2.14 12.63 3.83
CA ASP A 61 1.24 11.84 2.99
C ASP A 61 0.87 12.57 1.70
N LEU A 62 0.78 13.90 1.73
CA LEU A 62 0.47 14.70 0.56
C LEU A 62 1.64 14.66 -0.43
N ALA A 63 2.88 14.77 0.05
CA ALA A 63 4.06 14.61 -0.78
C ALA A 63 4.13 13.23 -1.43
N VAL A 64 3.73 12.17 -0.71
CA VAL A 64 3.66 10.81 -1.25
C VAL A 64 2.65 10.72 -2.40
N VAL A 65 1.41 11.17 -2.17
CA VAL A 65 0.35 11.14 -3.18
C VAL A 65 0.72 11.97 -4.40
N VAL A 66 1.29 13.16 -4.20
CA VAL A 66 1.73 14.03 -5.30
C VAL A 66 2.84 13.37 -6.11
N ALA A 67 3.90 12.88 -5.46
CA ALA A 67 5.05 12.32 -6.17
C ALA A 67 4.71 11.02 -6.93
N LEU A 68 3.89 10.16 -6.34
CA LEU A 68 3.44 8.93 -7.00
C LEU A 68 2.39 9.23 -8.09
N GLY A 69 1.47 10.16 -7.83
CA GLY A 69 0.45 10.59 -8.80
C GLY A 69 1.04 11.28 -10.03
N ASP A 70 2.04 12.14 -9.86
CA ASP A 70 2.77 12.78 -10.96
C ASP A 70 3.45 11.75 -11.87
N ARG A 71 3.90 10.62 -11.29
CA ARG A 71 4.68 9.60 -12.00
C ARG A 71 3.83 8.51 -12.63
N TYR A 72 2.74 8.10 -11.97
CA TYR A 72 1.93 6.93 -12.34
C TYR A 72 0.46 7.26 -12.66
N GLY A 73 0.01 8.49 -12.40
CA GLY A 73 -1.33 9.00 -12.70
C GLY A 73 -2.20 9.21 -11.46
N PHE A 74 -2.67 10.45 -11.25
CA PHE A 74 -3.49 10.82 -10.08
C PHE A 74 -4.89 10.23 -10.06
N ASP A 75 -5.52 10.08 -11.23
CA ASP A 75 -6.92 9.69 -11.37
C ASP A 75 -7.17 8.20 -11.13
N LYS A 76 -6.08 7.43 -10.95
CA LYS A 76 -6.07 5.98 -10.83
C LYS A 76 -5.24 5.50 -9.66
N LEU A 77 -4.79 6.39 -8.77
CA LEU A 77 -3.90 6.05 -7.69
C LEU A 77 -4.59 6.23 -6.34
N ASP A 78 -4.69 5.12 -5.61
CA ASP A 78 -5.11 5.10 -4.22
C ASP A 78 -3.93 4.76 -3.32
N CYS A 79 -3.64 5.65 -2.36
CA CYS A 79 -2.51 5.52 -1.46
C CYS A 79 -2.98 5.30 -0.03
N MET A 80 -2.45 4.26 0.62
CA MET A 80 -2.82 3.85 1.96
C MET A 80 -1.63 3.86 2.93
N PRO A 81 -1.58 4.77 3.91
CA PRO A 81 -0.58 4.76 4.98
C PRO A 81 -0.86 3.61 5.96
N LEU A 82 0.07 2.67 6.07
CA LEU A 82 -0.05 1.44 6.87
C LEU A 82 -0.24 1.71 8.38
N GLU A 83 0.30 2.82 8.89
CA GLU A 83 0.16 3.20 10.30
C GLU A 83 -1.27 3.58 10.70
N ARG A 84 -2.10 3.98 9.73
CA ARG A 84 -3.45 4.50 9.96
C ARG A 84 -4.56 3.71 9.26
N ALA A 85 -4.21 2.64 8.55
CA ALA A 85 -5.17 1.73 7.92
C ALA A 85 -5.99 0.96 8.96
N ASP A 86 -7.26 0.67 8.65
CA ASP A 86 -8.07 -0.24 9.44
C ASP A 86 -7.58 -1.69 9.30
N SER A 87 -8.03 -2.59 10.17
CA SER A 87 -7.50 -3.95 10.22
C SER A 87 -7.85 -4.81 9.00
N VAL A 88 -8.91 -4.49 8.25
CA VAL A 88 -9.27 -5.20 7.01
C VAL A 88 -8.37 -4.73 5.88
N ALA A 89 -8.28 -3.41 5.66
CA ALA A 89 -7.44 -2.84 4.61
C ALA A 89 -5.96 -3.17 4.82
N LEU A 90 -5.49 -3.09 6.07
CA LEU A 90 -4.14 -3.48 6.46
C LEU A 90 -3.85 -4.95 6.14
N LEU A 91 -4.77 -5.86 6.47
CA LEU A 91 -4.61 -7.28 6.15
C LEU A 91 -4.63 -7.52 4.63
N ALA A 92 -5.50 -6.84 3.88
CA ALA A 92 -5.59 -6.96 2.43
C ALA A 92 -4.26 -6.59 1.76
N ALA A 93 -3.66 -5.47 2.15
CA ALA A 93 -2.37 -5.03 1.62
C ALA A 93 -1.21 -5.98 1.98
N LEU A 94 -1.20 -6.53 3.19
CA LEU A 94 -0.04 -7.26 3.70
C LEU A 94 -0.13 -8.79 3.52
N TYR A 95 -1.32 -9.34 3.30
CA TYR A 95 -1.48 -10.79 3.08
C TYR A 95 -1.15 -11.22 1.65
N ARG A 96 -1.55 -10.42 0.66
CA ARG A 96 -1.34 -10.70 -0.76
C ARG A 96 -0.45 -9.71 -1.49
N GLY A 97 -0.11 -8.58 -0.89
CA GLY A 97 0.60 -7.51 -1.57
C GLY A 97 1.98 -7.91 -2.09
N GLU A 98 2.35 -7.28 -3.20
CA GLU A 98 3.68 -7.35 -3.80
C GLU A 98 4.55 -6.23 -3.20
N VAL A 99 5.64 -6.60 -2.53
CA VAL A 99 6.61 -5.63 -2.02
C VAL A 99 7.37 -5.03 -3.19
N LEU A 100 7.18 -3.74 -3.42
CA LEU A 100 7.90 -2.97 -4.45
C LEU A 100 9.20 -2.38 -3.91
N VAL A 101 9.19 -1.93 -2.64
CA VAL A 101 10.35 -1.37 -1.94
C VAL A 101 10.30 -1.80 -0.48
N GLU A 102 11.39 -2.34 0.04
CA GLU A 102 11.62 -2.57 1.47
C GLU A 102 13.05 -2.09 1.78
N ARG A 103 13.18 -1.02 2.56
CA ARG A 103 14.48 -0.41 2.88
C ARG A 103 15.02 -0.89 4.23
N THR A 104 14.14 -1.05 5.21
CA THR A 104 14.44 -1.74 6.47
C THR A 104 14.12 -3.23 6.35
N PRO A 105 15.11 -4.13 6.52
CA PRO A 105 14.88 -5.56 6.42
C PRO A 105 13.79 -6.07 7.37
N ALA A 106 12.95 -6.97 6.87
CA ALA A 106 11.86 -7.63 7.60
C ALA A 106 10.70 -6.72 8.03
N LYS A 107 10.69 -5.44 7.63
CA LYS A 107 9.60 -4.52 7.92
C LYS A 107 8.26 -5.01 7.36
N PHE A 108 8.25 -5.62 6.17
CA PHE A 108 7.04 -6.21 5.63
C PHE A 108 6.51 -7.37 6.51
N ALA A 109 7.40 -8.26 6.94
CA ALA A 109 7.04 -9.40 7.79
C ALA A 109 6.52 -8.95 9.18
N GLU A 110 7.13 -7.92 9.77
CA GLU A 110 6.65 -7.32 11.02
C GLU A 110 5.23 -6.75 10.85
N TYR A 111 4.99 -6.06 9.75
CA TYR A 111 3.67 -5.55 9.39
C TYR A 111 2.66 -6.69 9.18
N GLN A 112 3.03 -7.81 8.54
CA GLN A 112 2.16 -8.97 8.39
C GLN A 112 1.69 -9.53 9.73
N VAL A 113 2.61 -9.70 10.69
CA VAL A 113 2.27 -10.19 12.04
C VAL A 113 1.32 -9.22 12.75
N LYS A 114 1.62 -7.92 12.68
CA LYS A 114 0.76 -6.86 13.26
C LYS A 114 -0.63 -6.87 12.64
N ALA A 115 -0.72 -6.94 11.31
CA ALA A 115 -1.99 -6.93 10.57
C ALA A 115 -2.86 -8.12 10.95
N TYR A 116 -2.28 -9.31 11.00
CA TYR A 116 -3.02 -10.51 11.39
C TYR A 116 -3.53 -10.43 12.84
N GLY A 117 -2.70 -9.94 13.76
CA GLY A 117 -3.12 -9.71 15.15
C GLY A 117 -4.31 -8.75 15.25
N LEU A 118 -4.17 -7.55 14.66
CA LEU A 118 -5.24 -6.53 14.64
C LEU A 118 -6.53 -7.03 13.98
N TYR A 119 -6.41 -7.80 12.89
CA TYR A 119 -7.57 -8.39 12.24
C TYR A 119 -8.29 -9.35 13.20
N ARG A 120 -7.57 -10.24 13.88
CA ARG A 120 -8.18 -11.18 14.82
C ARG A 120 -8.80 -10.47 16.02
N ASP A 121 -8.10 -9.51 16.61
CA ASP A 121 -8.56 -8.79 17.79
C ASP A 121 -9.84 -8.00 17.51
N ASN A 122 -9.93 -7.38 16.33
CA ASN A 122 -11.08 -6.57 15.92
C ASN A 122 -12.25 -7.39 15.33
N GLN A 123 -12.20 -8.73 15.33
CA GLN A 123 -13.28 -9.55 14.74
C GLN A 123 -14.66 -9.20 15.31
N HIS A 124 -14.76 -9.08 16.64
CA HIS A 124 -16.01 -8.76 17.32
C HIS A 124 -16.61 -7.40 16.89
N LEU A 125 -15.79 -6.40 16.60
CA LEU A 125 -16.25 -5.09 16.12
C LEU A 125 -16.80 -5.21 14.69
N ARG A 126 -16.10 -5.95 13.83
CA ARG A 126 -16.54 -6.18 12.45
C ARG A 126 -17.84 -6.96 12.37
N ASP A 127 -18.05 -7.92 13.26
CA ASP A 127 -19.31 -8.68 13.33
C ASP A 127 -20.49 -7.73 13.62
N VAL A 128 -20.31 -6.79 14.56
CA VAL A 128 -21.30 -5.76 14.87
C VAL A 128 -21.52 -4.80 13.69
N ASP A 129 -20.46 -4.34 13.03
CA ASP A 129 -20.58 -3.45 11.86
C ASP A 129 -21.38 -4.12 10.73
N LEU A 130 -21.15 -5.41 10.47
CA LEU A 130 -21.91 -6.19 9.49
C LEU A 130 -23.39 -6.33 9.87
N GLU A 131 -23.71 -6.54 11.16
CA GLU A 131 -25.09 -6.58 11.64
C GLU A 131 -25.82 -5.24 11.45
N VAL A 132 -25.11 -4.12 11.58
CA VAL A 132 -25.65 -2.78 11.35
C VAL A 132 -25.90 -2.54 9.86
N LEU A 133 -24.95 -2.91 8.99
CA LEU A 133 -25.05 -2.72 7.54
C LEU A 133 -26.09 -3.63 6.87
N ALA A 134 -26.41 -4.77 7.49
CA ALA A 134 -27.41 -5.71 6.99
C ALA A 134 -28.87 -5.30 7.29
N ARG A 135 -29.08 -4.14 7.96
CA ARG A 135 -30.41 -3.58 8.27
C ARG A 135 -30.80 -2.50 7.27
#